data_AF-A0A8S3JGK9-F1
#
_entry.id   AF-A0A8S3JGK9-F1
#
_cell.length_a   1.000
_cell.length_b   1.000
_cell.length_c   1.000
_cell.angle_alpha   90.00
_cell.angle_beta   90.00
_cell.angle_gamma   90.00
#
_symmetry.space_group_name_H-M   'P 1'
#
loop_
_entity.id
_entity.type
_entity.pdbx_description
1 polymer ?
#
loop_
_entity_poly.entity_id
_entity_poly.type
_entity_poly.pdbx_seq_one_letter_code
_entity_poly.pdbx_strand_id
1 'polypeptide(L)'
;STTTSAIMTVAQEGTKKAIYHANGGKDNMLNVKSNKKVIEDKVPEKNQQELMERYENLKKIHQSIVKDQKQKANTYTTEQQQKANHQATIAQYDKDITKANTLKTAAIQSGNTADFDTHKQEADKLISQKKAEIKNFQATFKPTVSKKDLIKMNNDNAHFLVDDRLGQVSVDIPSAAGTSRGAIRVTFDYDTNRQGDPQYKFSGYTNTHNYNDMPRYGQSDYYTIHQNYDNNLKVINGE
;
A
#
# COMPACT_ATOMS: atom_id res chain seq x y z
N SER A 1 50.72 15.89 22.28
CA SER A 1 49.55 16.54 21.66
C SER A 1 48.68 15.47 21.01
N THR A 2 47.72 14.89 21.73
CA THR A 2 46.82 13.83 21.21
C THR A 2 45.45 13.76 21.92
N THR A 3 45.24 14.51 23.00
CA THR A 3 44.01 14.47 23.81
C THR A 3 42.84 15.30 23.25
N THR A 4 43.10 16.23 22.33
CA THR A 4 42.06 17.15 21.82
C THR A 4 41.16 16.53 20.75
N SER A 5 41.62 15.52 20.00
CA SER A 5 40.82 14.88 18.94
C SER A 5 39.84 13.82 19.44
N ALA A 6 40.15 13.11 20.54
CA ALA A 6 39.24 12.09 21.09
C ALA A 6 38.03 12.72 21.81
N ILE A 7 38.23 13.85 22.49
CA ILE A 7 37.16 14.55 23.23
C ILE A 7 36.14 15.18 22.26
N MET A 8 36.59 15.70 21.10
CA MET A 8 35.68 16.24 20.08
C MET A 8 34.80 15.16 19.41
N THR A 9 35.32 13.95 19.18
CA THR A 9 34.53 12.86 18.58
C THR A 9 33.45 12.33 19.53
N VAL A 10 33.77 12.16 20.82
CA VAL A 10 32.81 11.71 21.85
C VAL A 10 31.76 12.78 22.14
N ALA A 11 32.13 14.07 22.11
CA ALA A 11 31.20 15.18 22.23
C ALA A 11 30.27 15.31 21.00
N GLN A 12 30.75 15.07 19.77
CA GLN A 12 29.93 15.07 18.56
C GLN A 12 28.97 13.89 18.48
N GLU A 13 29.38 12.69 18.89
CA GLU A 13 28.48 11.52 19.01
C GLU A 13 27.46 11.72 20.14
N GLY A 14 27.87 12.28 21.28
CA GLY A 14 26.98 12.64 22.38
C GLY A 14 25.95 13.69 21.98
N THR A 15 26.34 14.67 21.17
CA THR A 15 25.44 15.73 20.66
C THR A 15 24.50 15.20 19.57
N LYS A 16 24.96 14.32 18.67
CA LYS A 16 24.09 13.63 17.71
C LYS A 16 23.09 12.70 18.41
N LYS A 17 23.49 11.95 19.45
CA LYS A 17 22.57 11.19 20.30
C LYS A 17 21.57 12.10 21.03
N ALA A 18 22.02 13.22 21.60
CA ALA A 18 21.15 14.14 22.32
C ALA A 18 20.11 14.84 21.41
N ILE A 19 20.49 15.23 20.18
CA ILE A 19 19.56 15.81 19.20
C ILE A 19 18.62 14.74 18.63
N TYR A 20 19.10 13.51 18.43
CA TYR A 20 18.25 12.36 18.12
C TYR A 20 17.22 12.12 19.24
N HIS A 21 17.59 12.32 20.50
CA HIS A 21 16.67 12.26 21.64
C HIS A 21 15.68 13.43 21.76
N ALA A 22 16.05 14.63 21.29
CA ALA A 22 15.23 15.83 21.51
C ALA A 22 13.96 15.88 20.64
N ASN A 23 14.05 15.54 19.34
CA ASN A 23 12.92 15.63 18.40
C ASN A 23 12.61 14.31 17.66
N GLY A 24 13.60 13.54 17.20
CA GLY A 24 13.35 12.27 16.47
C GLY A 24 12.97 11.08 17.37
N GLY A 25 13.51 11.05 18.59
CA GLY A 25 13.24 10.02 19.59
C GLY A 25 11.87 10.18 20.26
N LYS A 26 11.35 11.41 20.34
CA LYS A 26 10.00 11.69 20.86
C LYS A 26 8.93 11.16 19.90
N ASP A 27 9.04 11.44 18.61
CA ASP A 27 8.11 10.94 17.59
C ASP A 27 8.10 9.41 17.54
N ASN A 28 9.27 8.78 17.57
CA ASN A 28 9.36 7.32 17.59
C ASN A 28 8.78 6.71 18.88
N MET A 29 9.02 7.34 20.04
CA MET A 29 8.40 6.91 21.30
C MET A 29 6.87 7.07 21.26
N LEU A 30 6.36 8.18 20.70
CA LEU A 30 4.93 8.42 20.52
C LEU A 30 4.29 7.37 19.60
N ASN A 31 4.96 7.00 18.52
CA ASN A 31 4.50 5.94 17.62
C ASN A 31 4.39 4.61 18.34
N VAL A 32 5.41 4.23 19.11
CA VAL A 32 5.39 2.97 19.89
C VAL A 32 4.27 2.99 20.92
N LYS A 33 4.08 4.11 21.66
CA LYS A 33 3.00 4.26 22.63
C LYS A 33 1.62 4.18 21.97
N SER A 34 1.44 4.85 20.83
CA SER A 34 0.17 4.86 20.09
C SER A 34 -0.16 3.48 19.55
N ASN A 35 0.80 2.78 18.94
CA ASN A 35 0.63 1.41 18.49
C ASN A 35 0.25 0.48 19.63
N LYS A 36 1.00 0.55 20.74
CA LYS A 36 0.71 -0.26 21.93
C LYS A 36 -0.72 -0.03 22.41
N LYS A 37 -1.13 1.23 22.55
CA LYS A 37 -2.49 1.58 23.01
C LYS A 37 -3.58 1.07 22.06
N VAL A 38 -3.41 1.24 20.75
CA VAL A 38 -4.41 0.76 19.77
C VAL A 38 -4.49 -0.77 19.79
N ILE A 39 -3.35 -1.45 19.91
CA ILE A 39 -3.30 -2.92 20.00
C ILE A 39 -4.02 -3.38 21.27
N GLU A 40 -3.75 -2.75 22.42
CA GLU A 40 -4.43 -3.04 23.68
C GLU A 40 -5.95 -2.86 23.58
N ASP A 41 -6.41 -1.84 22.85
CA ASP A 41 -7.83 -1.50 22.72
C ASP A 41 -8.57 -2.35 21.67
N LYS A 42 -7.89 -2.83 20.62
CA LYS A 42 -8.53 -3.42 19.42
C LYS A 42 -8.22 -4.88 19.19
N VAL A 43 -7.22 -5.45 19.87
CA VAL A 43 -6.78 -6.83 19.68
C VAL A 43 -7.15 -7.65 20.92
N PRO A 44 -7.70 -8.87 20.77
CA PRO A 44 -7.93 -9.76 21.91
C PRO A 44 -6.65 -9.98 22.73
N GLU A 45 -6.76 -9.89 24.05
CA GLU A 45 -5.63 -9.91 24.99
C GLU A 45 -4.63 -11.04 24.72
N LYS A 46 -5.13 -12.25 24.46
CA LYS A 46 -4.33 -13.44 24.12
C LYS A 46 -3.38 -13.28 22.92
N ASN A 47 -3.60 -12.30 22.05
CA ASN A 47 -2.80 -12.06 20.85
C ASN A 47 -1.96 -10.77 20.92
N GLN A 48 -2.15 -9.93 21.95
CA GLN A 48 -1.50 -8.60 22.03
C GLN A 48 0.02 -8.71 22.14
N GLN A 49 0.52 -9.62 22.98
CA GLN A 49 1.96 -9.82 23.18
C GLN A 49 2.66 -10.23 21.88
N GLU A 50 2.10 -11.21 21.17
CA GLU A 50 2.67 -11.65 19.89
C GLU A 50 2.63 -10.53 18.85
N LEU A 51 1.54 -9.77 18.77
CA LEU A 51 1.45 -8.63 17.85
C LEU A 51 2.51 -7.56 18.10
N MET A 52 2.78 -7.25 19.38
CA MET A 52 3.83 -6.33 19.75
C MET A 52 5.22 -6.87 19.37
N GLU A 53 5.48 -8.15 19.55
CA GLU A 53 6.74 -8.78 19.12
C GLU A 53 6.92 -8.68 17.59
N ARG A 54 5.87 -8.97 16.81
CA ARG A 54 5.91 -8.82 15.34
C ARG A 54 6.15 -7.38 14.92
N TYR A 55 5.54 -6.42 15.61
CA TYR A 55 5.80 -5.00 15.38
C TYR A 55 7.27 -4.63 15.67
N GLU A 56 7.86 -5.14 16.75
CA GLU A 56 9.27 -4.93 17.06
C GLU A 56 10.19 -5.56 16.00
N ASN A 57 9.85 -6.75 15.48
CA ASN A 57 10.62 -7.40 14.42
C ASN A 57 10.50 -6.69 13.07
N LEU A 58 9.31 -6.14 12.75
CA LEU A 58 9.09 -5.35 11.55
C LEU A 58 9.99 -4.10 11.51
N LYS A 59 10.21 -3.45 12.65
CA LYS A 59 11.12 -2.30 12.76
C LYS A 59 12.60 -2.64 12.55
N LYS A 60 13.00 -3.90 12.71
CA LYS A 60 14.38 -4.36 12.55
C LYS A 60 14.74 -4.69 11.10
N ILE A 61 13.78 -4.67 10.18
CA ILE A 61 14.04 -4.93 8.76
C ILE A 61 14.93 -3.83 8.20
N HIS A 62 15.98 -4.22 7.49
CA HIS A 62 16.93 -3.28 6.91
C HIS A 62 16.24 -2.33 5.91
N GLN A 63 16.52 -1.03 6.01
CA GLN A 63 15.83 0.01 5.23
C GLN A 63 15.92 -0.20 3.71
N SER A 64 17.02 -0.76 3.20
CA SER A 64 17.16 -1.05 1.77
C SER A 64 16.16 -2.11 1.28
N ILE A 65 15.87 -3.13 2.09
CA ILE A 65 14.87 -4.17 1.78
C ILE A 65 13.49 -3.53 1.74
N VAL A 66 13.17 -2.70 2.74
CA VAL A 66 11.88 -2.00 2.81
C VAL A 66 11.68 -1.09 1.61
N LYS A 67 12.69 -0.30 1.23
CA LYS A 67 12.64 0.60 0.06
C LYS A 67 12.44 -0.17 -1.25
N ASP A 68 13.22 -1.24 -1.47
CA ASP A 68 13.09 -2.09 -2.66
C ASP A 68 11.70 -2.71 -2.77
N GLN A 69 11.19 -3.29 -1.67
CA GLN A 69 9.87 -3.92 -1.68
C GLN A 69 8.73 -2.91 -1.83
N LYS A 70 8.85 -1.72 -1.23
CA LYS A 70 7.91 -0.62 -1.47
C LYS A 70 7.88 -0.22 -2.94
N GLN A 71 9.05 -0.06 -3.55
CA GLN A 71 9.16 0.30 -4.97
C GLN A 71 8.52 -0.78 -5.85
N LYS A 72 8.80 -2.05 -5.60
CA LYS A 72 8.18 -3.17 -6.33
C LYS A 72 6.67 -3.19 -6.17
N ALA A 73 6.14 -3.01 -4.95
CA ALA A 73 4.69 -2.95 -4.71
C ALA A 73 4.02 -1.77 -5.44
N ASN A 74 4.66 -0.58 -5.43
CA ASN A 74 4.20 0.60 -6.17
C ASN A 74 4.18 0.34 -7.68
N THR A 75 5.28 -0.19 -8.23
CA THR A 75 5.39 -0.49 -9.67
C THR A 75 4.35 -1.53 -10.07
N TYR A 76 4.24 -2.63 -9.34
CA TYR A 76 3.25 -3.68 -9.59
C TYR A 76 1.83 -3.12 -9.60
N THR A 77 1.46 -2.33 -8.59
CA THR A 77 0.12 -1.72 -8.47
C THR A 77 -0.15 -0.77 -9.64
N THR A 78 0.83 0.06 -10.01
CA THR A 78 0.72 0.97 -11.17
C THR A 78 0.51 0.18 -12.46
N GLU A 79 1.25 -0.90 -12.67
CA GLU A 79 1.13 -1.78 -13.84
C GLU A 79 -0.23 -2.50 -13.87
N GLN A 80 -0.75 -2.94 -12.71
CA GLN A 80 -2.10 -3.51 -12.62
C GLN A 80 -3.16 -2.46 -12.96
N GLN A 81 -3.03 -1.22 -12.49
CA GLN A 81 -3.96 -0.15 -12.80
C GLN A 81 -3.95 0.20 -14.29
N GLN A 82 -2.78 0.28 -14.92
CA GLN A 82 -2.67 0.51 -16.37
C GLN A 82 -3.37 -0.60 -17.16
N LYS A 83 -3.16 -1.87 -16.76
CA LYS A 83 -3.82 -3.02 -17.37
C LYS A 83 -5.35 -2.96 -17.18
N ALA A 84 -5.82 -2.66 -15.97
CA ALA A 84 -7.25 -2.54 -15.68
C ALA A 84 -7.91 -1.41 -16.48
N ASN A 85 -7.25 -0.25 -16.57
CA ASN A 85 -7.72 0.88 -17.37
C ASN A 85 -7.82 0.51 -18.85
N HIS A 86 -6.80 -0.15 -19.41
CA HIS A 86 -6.85 -0.61 -20.81
C HIS A 86 -8.00 -1.63 -21.03
N GLN A 87 -8.19 -2.58 -20.11
CA GLN A 87 -9.31 -3.52 -20.18
C GLN A 87 -10.67 -2.80 -20.15
N ALA A 88 -10.82 -1.77 -19.32
CA ALA A 88 -12.03 -0.94 -19.28
C ALA A 88 -12.27 -0.19 -20.60
N THR A 89 -11.22 0.38 -21.20
CA THR A 89 -11.28 1.01 -22.53
C THR A 89 -11.73 0.01 -23.61
N ILE A 90 -11.16 -1.20 -23.61
CA ILE A 90 -11.54 -2.25 -24.55
C ILE A 90 -12.99 -2.69 -24.36
N ALA A 91 -13.43 -2.86 -23.11
CA ALA A 91 -14.82 -3.18 -22.81
C ALA A 91 -15.78 -2.06 -23.26
N GLN A 92 -15.36 -0.80 -23.21
CA GLN A 92 -16.14 0.31 -23.73
C GLN A 92 -16.28 0.26 -25.26
N TYR A 93 -15.19 -0.01 -25.99
CA TYR A 93 -15.28 -0.25 -27.44
C TYR A 93 -16.25 -1.38 -27.77
N ASP A 94 -16.24 -2.48 -27.01
CA ASP A 94 -17.17 -3.60 -27.23
C ASP A 94 -18.64 -3.20 -27.06
N LYS A 95 -18.94 -2.38 -26.04
CA LYS A 95 -20.28 -1.82 -25.85
C LYS A 95 -20.70 -0.92 -27.01
N ASP A 96 -19.81 -0.03 -27.46
CA ASP A 96 -20.11 0.94 -28.51
C ASP A 96 -20.27 0.26 -29.88
N ILE A 97 -19.45 -0.74 -30.19
CA ILE A 97 -19.58 -1.57 -31.39
C ILE A 97 -20.92 -2.33 -31.37
N THR A 98 -21.30 -2.90 -30.22
CA THR A 98 -22.59 -3.61 -30.07
C THR A 98 -23.77 -2.66 -30.30
N LYS A 99 -23.70 -1.44 -29.74
CA LYS A 99 -24.72 -0.41 -29.94
C LYS A 99 -24.82 -0.01 -31.42
N ALA A 100 -23.69 0.28 -32.08
CA ALA A 100 -23.67 0.63 -33.50
C ALA A 100 -24.26 -0.49 -34.37
N ASN A 101 -23.91 -1.75 -34.08
CA ASN A 101 -24.48 -2.90 -34.80
C ASN A 101 -25.98 -3.10 -34.55
N THR A 102 -26.46 -2.80 -33.35
CA THR A 102 -27.90 -2.85 -33.01
C THR A 102 -28.67 -1.79 -33.82
N LEU A 103 -28.17 -0.55 -33.84
CA LEU A 103 -28.76 0.55 -34.61
C LEU A 103 -28.72 0.26 -36.12
N LYS A 104 -27.61 -0.29 -36.62
CA LYS A 104 -27.50 -0.77 -38.00
C LYS A 104 -28.59 -1.79 -38.34
N THR A 105 -28.84 -2.75 -37.43
CA THR A 105 -29.87 -3.78 -37.63
C THR A 105 -31.28 -3.18 -37.65
N ALA A 106 -31.57 -2.21 -36.79
CA ALA A 106 -32.84 -1.48 -36.80
C ALA A 106 -33.04 -0.64 -38.09
N ALA A 107 -31.97 -0.03 -38.60
CA ALA A 107 -32.01 0.71 -39.87
C ALA A 107 -32.33 -0.23 -41.06
N ILE A 108 -31.78 -1.45 -41.07
CA ILE A 108 -32.13 -2.48 -42.06
C ILE A 108 -33.62 -2.82 -41.98
N GLN A 109 -34.14 -3.07 -40.78
CA GLN A 109 -35.54 -3.46 -40.58
C GLN A 109 -36.53 -2.36 -40.96
N SER A 110 -36.15 -1.10 -40.81
CA SER A 110 -36.96 0.08 -41.16
C SER A 110 -36.76 0.54 -42.61
N GLY A 111 -35.85 -0.07 -43.37
CA GLY A 111 -35.54 0.33 -44.74
C GLY A 111 -34.80 1.68 -44.86
N ASN A 112 -34.27 2.22 -43.75
CA ASN A 112 -33.54 3.49 -43.74
C ASN A 112 -32.07 3.28 -44.14
N THR A 113 -31.77 3.50 -45.43
CA THR A 113 -30.45 3.27 -46.01
C THR A 113 -29.39 4.26 -45.49
N ALA A 114 -29.74 5.52 -45.23
CA ALA A 114 -28.81 6.53 -44.74
C ALA A 114 -28.31 6.22 -43.31
N ASP A 115 -29.24 5.82 -42.44
CA ASP A 115 -28.89 5.40 -41.06
C ASP A 115 -28.10 4.09 -41.06
N PHE A 116 -28.42 3.16 -41.97
CA PHE A 116 -27.64 1.92 -42.13
C PHE A 116 -26.17 2.22 -42.45
N ASP A 117 -25.91 3.06 -43.45
CA ASP A 117 -24.55 3.40 -43.87
C ASP A 117 -23.80 4.14 -42.76
N THR A 118 -24.49 5.05 -42.06
CA THR A 118 -23.93 5.79 -40.91
C THR A 118 -23.50 4.83 -39.80
N HIS A 119 -24.38 3.93 -39.37
CA HIS A 119 -24.08 2.99 -38.28
C HIS A 119 -23.07 1.91 -38.68
N LYS A 120 -23.03 1.52 -39.96
CA LYS A 120 -21.99 0.65 -40.51
C LYS A 120 -20.61 1.31 -40.44
N GLN A 121 -20.49 2.54 -40.94
CA GLN A 121 -19.22 3.28 -40.89
C GLN A 121 -18.72 3.49 -39.46
N GLU A 122 -19.63 3.81 -38.53
CA GLU A 122 -19.28 3.97 -37.12
C GLU A 122 -18.81 2.64 -36.50
N ALA A 123 -19.48 1.53 -36.76
CA ALA A 123 -19.05 0.21 -36.29
C ALA A 123 -17.65 -0.16 -36.83
N ASP A 124 -17.39 0.04 -38.12
CA ASP A 124 -16.10 -0.26 -38.76
C ASP A 124 -14.96 0.62 -38.21
N LYS A 125 -15.25 1.89 -37.96
CA LYS A 125 -14.33 2.84 -37.32
C LYS A 125 -13.98 2.39 -35.89
N LEU A 126 -14.97 2.06 -35.06
CA LEU A 126 -14.75 1.61 -33.68
C LEU A 126 -13.95 0.30 -33.63
N ILE A 127 -14.22 -0.65 -34.53
CA ILE A 127 -13.44 -1.90 -34.66
C ILE A 127 -11.97 -1.60 -34.97
N SER A 128 -11.72 -0.66 -35.90
CA SER A 128 -10.38 -0.28 -36.31
C SER A 128 -9.62 0.43 -35.18
N GLN A 129 -10.28 1.35 -34.48
CA GLN A 129 -9.72 2.04 -33.31
C GLN A 129 -9.41 1.07 -32.17
N LYS A 130 -10.32 0.14 -31.86
CA LYS A 130 -10.09 -0.94 -30.87
C LYS A 130 -8.84 -1.75 -31.21
N LYS A 131 -8.69 -2.19 -32.46
CA LYS A 131 -7.51 -2.95 -32.91
C LYS A 131 -6.21 -2.15 -32.77
N ALA A 132 -6.23 -0.87 -33.13
CA ALA A 132 -5.08 0.02 -32.97
C ALA A 132 -4.70 0.19 -31.49
N GLU A 133 -5.68 0.40 -30.61
CA GLU A 133 -5.48 0.53 -29.17
C GLU A 133 -4.87 -0.72 -28.55
N ILE A 134 -5.37 -1.92 -28.89
CA ILE A 134 -4.78 -3.19 -28.45
C ILE A 134 -3.31 -3.29 -28.90
N LYS A 135 -3.03 -2.99 -30.16
CA LYS A 135 -1.67 -3.06 -30.71
C LYS A 135 -0.73 -2.06 -30.02
N ASN A 136 -1.21 -0.85 -29.77
CA ASN A 136 -0.43 0.19 -29.08
C ASN A 136 -0.10 -0.24 -27.64
N PHE A 137 -1.08 -0.75 -26.90
CA PHE A 137 -0.87 -1.24 -25.54
C PHE A 137 0.12 -2.42 -25.52
N GLN A 138 -0.01 -3.39 -26.43
CA GLN A 138 0.93 -4.51 -26.54
C GLN A 138 2.37 -4.06 -26.86
N ALA A 139 2.54 -2.97 -27.62
CA ALA A 139 3.86 -2.43 -27.95
C ALA A 139 4.50 -1.65 -26.78
N THR A 140 3.69 -0.98 -25.98
CA THR A 140 4.14 -0.02 -24.95
C THR A 140 4.16 -0.59 -23.54
N PHE A 141 3.19 -1.44 -23.19
CA PHE A 141 3.07 -2.02 -21.87
C PHE A 141 3.98 -3.24 -21.71
N LYS A 142 5.04 -3.08 -20.92
CA LYS A 142 6.00 -4.14 -20.58
C LYS A 142 6.11 -4.22 -19.05
N PRO A 143 5.35 -5.12 -18.39
CA PRO A 143 5.38 -5.22 -16.94
C PRO A 143 6.77 -5.66 -16.47
N THR A 144 7.30 -4.93 -15.49
CA THR A 144 8.66 -5.12 -14.96
C THR A 144 8.66 -5.82 -13.61
N VAL A 145 7.53 -5.82 -12.90
CA VAL A 145 7.37 -6.50 -11.62
C VAL A 145 6.21 -7.48 -11.73
N SER A 146 6.48 -8.74 -11.41
CA SER A 146 5.45 -9.76 -11.31
C SER A 146 5.09 -10.04 -9.85
N LYS A 147 3.94 -10.69 -9.61
CA LYS A 147 3.48 -10.99 -8.25
C LYS A 147 4.49 -11.84 -7.45
N LYS A 148 5.28 -12.68 -8.11
CA LYS A 148 6.34 -13.49 -7.47
C LYS A 148 7.56 -12.67 -7.03
N ASP A 149 7.74 -11.48 -7.60
CA ASP A 149 8.86 -10.58 -7.25
C ASP A 149 8.55 -9.76 -5.99
N LEU A 150 7.28 -9.74 -5.58
CA LEU A 150 6.82 -9.25 -4.28
C LEU A 150 7.17 -10.32 -3.23
N ILE A 151 8.32 -10.14 -2.59
CA ILE A 151 8.85 -11.11 -1.62
C ILE A 151 8.52 -10.68 -0.18
N LYS A 152 8.65 -11.66 0.71
CA LYS A 152 8.63 -11.41 2.15
C LYS A 152 9.85 -10.56 2.52
N MET A 153 9.63 -9.51 3.29
CA MET A 153 10.66 -8.64 3.85
C MET A 153 11.38 -9.28 5.05
N ASN A 154 10.76 -10.26 5.71
CA ASN A 154 11.34 -11.00 6.83
C ASN A 154 10.71 -12.41 7.01
N ASN A 155 11.21 -13.13 8.02
CA ASN A 155 10.72 -14.47 8.39
C ASN A 155 9.31 -14.46 8.99
N ASP A 156 8.84 -13.31 9.49
CA ASP A 156 7.47 -13.11 9.95
C ASP A 156 6.48 -12.88 8.79
N ASN A 157 6.92 -13.11 7.55
CA ASN A 157 6.10 -12.93 6.36
C ASN A 157 5.57 -11.49 6.21
N ALA A 158 6.34 -10.50 6.64
CA ALA A 158 6.02 -9.10 6.41
C ALA A 158 6.12 -8.78 4.91
N HIS A 159 5.11 -8.14 4.33
CA HIS A 159 5.10 -7.78 2.92
C HIS A 159 4.25 -6.54 2.67
N PHE A 160 4.61 -5.73 1.67
CA PHE A 160 3.76 -4.62 1.23
C PHE A 160 2.49 -5.16 0.57
N LEU A 161 1.37 -4.53 0.90
CA LEU A 161 0.13 -4.72 0.19
C LEU A 161 0.14 -3.93 -1.12
N VAL A 162 -0.71 -4.36 -2.05
CA VAL A 162 -0.82 -3.82 -3.42
C VAL A 162 -2.25 -3.34 -3.68
N ASP A 163 -2.49 -2.80 -4.87
CA ASP A 163 -3.81 -2.36 -5.33
C ASP A 163 -4.41 -1.28 -4.41
N ASP A 164 -5.64 -1.46 -3.93
CA ASP A 164 -6.34 -0.49 -3.08
C ASP A 164 -5.80 -0.37 -1.65
N ARG A 165 -4.80 -1.21 -1.31
CA ARG A 165 -4.11 -1.27 -0.01
C ARG A 165 -2.67 -0.79 -0.08
N LEU A 166 -2.28 -0.16 -1.19
CA LEU A 166 -0.93 0.37 -1.37
C LEU A 166 -0.55 1.32 -0.23
N GLY A 167 0.70 1.20 0.24
CA GLY A 167 1.19 1.96 1.40
C GLY A 167 0.95 1.27 2.75
N GLN A 168 0.33 0.10 2.78
CA GLN A 168 0.22 -0.73 3.98
C GLN A 168 1.18 -1.93 3.90
N VAL A 169 1.64 -2.40 5.06
CA VAL A 169 2.42 -3.62 5.23
C VAL A 169 1.59 -4.61 6.02
N SER A 170 1.48 -5.83 5.52
CA SER A 170 0.90 -6.94 6.26
C SER A 170 1.99 -7.78 6.92
N VAL A 171 1.71 -8.29 8.11
CA VAL A 171 2.49 -9.32 8.79
C VAL A 171 1.55 -10.49 9.06
N ASP A 172 1.86 -11.65 8.47
CA ASP A 172 1.07 -12.86 8.67
C ASP A 172 1.62 -13.65 9.86
N ILE A 173 0.77 -13.89 10.86
CA ILE A 173 1.12 -14.66 12.04
C ILE A 173 0.64 -16.11 11.84
N PRO A 174 1.56 -17.10 11.84
CA PRO A 174 1.19 -18.50 11.68
C PRO A 174 0.36 -18.99 12.87
N SER A 175 -0.64 -19.83 12.62
CA SER A 175 -1.34 -20.51 13.71
C SER A 175 -0.41 -21.50 14.40
N ALA A 176 -0.57 -21.68 15.72
CA ALA A 176 0.05 -22.79 16.45
C ALA A 176 -0.23 -24.17 15.82
N ALA A 177 -1.34 -24.31 15.08
CA ALA A 177 -1.74 -25.54 14.38
C ALA A 177 -0.99 -25.79 13.05
N GLY A 178 -0.04 -24.94 12.65
CA GLY A 178 0.79 -25.18 11.45
C GLY A 178 0.08 -25.09 10.10
N THR A 179 -1.18 -24.63 10.03
CA THR A 179 -1.87 -24.47 8.74
C THR A 179 -1.26 -23.31 7.94
N SER A 180 -0.95 -23.55 6.67
CA SER A 180 -0.14 -22.69 5.78
C SER A 180 -0.75 -21.33 5.40
N ARG A 181 -1.99 -21.05 5.82
CA ARG A 181 -2.61 -19.74 5.70
C ARG A 181 -2.60 -19.12 7.10
N GLY A 182 -1.69 -18.19 7.37
CA GLY A 182 -1.54 -17.58 8.72
C GLY A 182 -2.89 -17.20 9.32
N ALA A 183 -3.20 -17.69 10.53
CA ALA A 183 -4.53 -17.54 11.13
C ALA A 183 -4.82 -16.11 11.58
N ILE A 184 -3.79 -15.28 11.66
CA ILE A 184 -3.87 -13.90 12.06
C ILE A 184 -3.11 -13.06 11.04
N ARG A 185 -3.68 -11.92 10.66
CA ARG A 185 -3.04 -10.91 9.82
C ARG A 185 -3.10 -9.58 10.51
N VAL A 186 -2.00 -8.86 10.39
CA VAL A 186 -1.83 -7.56 11.02
C VAL A 186 -1.39 -6.60 9.94
N THR A 187 -2.09 -5.48 9.80
CA THR A 187 -1.71 -4.43 8.87
C THR A 187 -1.16 -3.23 9.60
N PHE A 188 -0.12 -2.65 9.04
CA PHE A 188 0.48 -1.40 9.47
C PHE A 188 0.54 -0.44 8.29
N ASP A 189 0.14 0.81 8.48
CA ASP A 189 0.37 1.88 7.52
C ASP A 189 1.85 2.21 7.54
N TYR A 190 2.45 2.20 6.36
CA TYR A 190 3.86 2.49 6.18
C TYR A 190 4.04 3.97 5.89
N ASP A 191 4.94 4.58 6.65
CA ASP A 191 5.38 5.96 6.44
C ASP A 191 6.89 6.05 6.62
N THR A 192 7.47 7.21 6.34
CA THR A 192 8.85 7.51 6.68
C THR A 192 8.92 8.83 7.44
N ASN A 193 9.72 8.87 8.51
CA ASN A 193 9.98 10.13 9.18
C ASN A 193 10.83 11.08 8.30
N ARG A 194 11.12 12.29 8.81
CA ARG A 194 11.96 13.28 8.09
C ARG A 194 13.38 12.78 7.79
N GLN A 195 13.87 11.80 8.54
CA GLN A 195 15.17 11.16 8.36
C GLN A 195 15.12 9.99 7.37
N GLY A 196 13.92 9.65 6.88
CA GLY A 196 13.68 8.53 5.97
C GLY A 196 13.56 7.18 6.67
N ASP A 197 13.60 7.14 8.01
CA ASP A 197 13.44 5.89 8.76
C ASP A 197 12.01 5.38 8.63
N PRO A 198 11.82 4.07 8.44
CA PRO A 198 10.51 3.48 8.28
C PRO A 198 9.70 3.62 9.58
N GLN A 199 8.45 4.07 9.44
CA GLN A 199 7.46 4.11 10.50
C GLN A 199 6.31 3.18 10.14
N TYR A 200 5.89 2.36 11.11
CA TYR A 200 4.79 1.42 10.96
C TYR A 200 3.72 1.77 11.97
N LYS A 201 2.54 2.14 11.48
CA LYS A 201 1.42 2.65 12.27
C LYS A 201 0.34 1.57 12.27
N PHE A 202 -0.07 1.06 13.43
CA PHE A 202 -1.00 -0.06 13.49
C PHE A 202 -2.33 0.31 12.82
N SER A 203 -2.74 -0.48 11.83
CA SER A 203 -3.94 -0.19 11.04
C SER A 203 -5.08 -1.11 11.39
N GLY A 204 -4.79 -2.39 11.59
CA GLY A 204 -5.82 -3.39 11.78
C GLY A 204 -5.26 -4.76 12.09
N TYR A 205 -6.14 -5.58 12.62
CA TYR A 205 -5.92 -6.97 12.95
C TYR A 205 -7.14 -7.75 12.46
N THR A 206 -6.89 -8.91 11.86
CA THR A 206 -7.95 -9.87 11.56
C THR A 206 -7.48 -11.29 11.81
N ASN A 207 -8.39 -12.12 12.32
CA ASN A 207 -8.22 -13.57 12.38
C ASN A 207 -8.95 -14.30 11.25
N THR A 208 -9.60 -13.55 10.36
CA THR A 208 -10.19 -14.05 9.11
C THR A 208 -9.19 -13.82 7.99
N HIS A 209 -9.16 -14.69 6.97
CA HIS A 209 -8.31 -14.46 5.80
C HIS A 209 -8.81 -13.33 4.88
N ASN A 210 -9.41 -12.26 5.43
CA ASN A 210 -10.03 -11.18 4.69
C ASN A 210 -9.43 -9.82 5.05
N TYR A 211 -8.68 -9.23 4.11
CA TYR A 211 -8.14 -7.88 4.26
C TYR A 211 -9.22 -6.79 4.24
N ASN A 212 -10.42 -7.07 3.70
CA ASN A 212 -11.50 -6.10 3.63
C ASN A 212 -12.02 -5.67 5.00
N ASP A 213 -11.83 -6.52 6.02
CA ASP A 213 -12.25 -6.24 7.40
C ASP A 213 -11.31 -5.27 8.12
N MET A 214 -10.17 -4.90 7.51
CA MET A 214 -9.20 -3.98 8.08
C MET A 214 -9.32 -2.56 7.50
N PRO A 215 -9.03 -1.51 8.28
CA PRO A 215 -9.00 -0.12 7.81
C PRO A 215 -8.03 0.09 6.64
N ARG A 216 -8.39 1.00 5.74
CA ARG A 216 -7.48 1.45 4.67
C ARG A 216 -6.42 2.40 5.24
N TYR A 217 -5.41 2.67 4.42
CA TYR A 217 -4.34 3.60 4.77
C TYR A 217 -4.90 4.94 5.25
N GLY A 218 -4.42 5.43 6.39
CA GLY A 218 -4.84 6.70 6.96
C GLY A 218 -6.16 6.67 7.73
N GLN A 219 -6.84 5.52 7.83
CA GLN A 219 -8.20 5.41 8.38
C GLN A 219 -8.28 4.65 9.70
N SER A 220 -7.15 4.26 10.29
CA SER A 220 -7.15 3.52 11.54
C SER A 220 -7.23 4.42 12.78
N ASP A 221 -7.67 3.83 13.90
CA ASP A 221 -7.73 4.50 15.20
C ASP A 221 -6.37 5.00 15.71
N TYR A 222 -5.27 4.47 15.15
CA TYR A 222 -3.93 4.95 15.45
C TYR A 222 -3.80 6.45 15.25
N TYR A 223 -4.32 7.02 14.16
CA TYR A 223 -4.12 8.44 13.86
C TYR A 223 -4.79 9.35 14.90
N THR A 224 -6.01 8.98 15.32
CA THR A 224 -6.73 9.68 16.38
C THR A 224 -6.02 9.56 17.73
N ILE A 225 -5.58 8.35 18.10
CA ILE A 225 -4.86 8.11 19.35
C ILE A 225 -3.51 8.84 19.37
N HIS A 226 -2.78 8.82 18.26
CA HIS A 226 -1.50 9.50 18.11
C HIS A 226 -1.64 11.02 18.26
N GLN A 227 -2.66 11.61 17.63
CA GLN A 227 -2.95 13.04 17.75
C GLN A 227 -3.29 13.43 19.19
N ASN A 228 -4.03 12.59 19.92
CA ASN A 228 -4.33 12.84 21.34
C ASN A 228 -3.07 12.82 22.21
N TYR A 229 -2.14 11.89 21.97
CA TYR A 229 -0.85 11.88 22.66
C TYR A 229 0.00 13.11 22.32
N ASP A 230 0.04 13.52 21.05
CA ASP A 230 0.76 14.72 20.61
C ASP A 230 0.18 16.00 21.26
N ASN A 231 -1.14 16.16 21.25
CA ASN A 231 -1.83 17.27 21.89
C ASN A 231 -1.56 17.34 23.40
N ASN A 232 -1.63 16.19 24.09
CA ASN A 232 -1.34 16.14 25.53
C ASN A 232 0.11 16.54 25.84
N LEU A 233 1.07 16.22 24.97
CA LEU A 233 2.45 16.66 25.14
C LEU A 233 2.61 18.17 24.95
N LYS A 234 1.91 18.78 23.98
CA LYS A 234 1.93 20.24 23.77
C LYS A 234 1.38 20.98 24.98
N VAL A 235 0.24 20.52 25.51
CA VAL A 235 -0.38 21.08 26.73
C VAL A 235 0.56 20.98 27.93
N ILE A 236 1.24 19.84 28.12
CA ILE A 236 2.21 19.65 29.23
C ILE A 236 3.44 20.56 29.06
N ASN A 237 3.84 20.87 27.82
CA ASN A 237 4.99 21.72 27.52
C ASN A 237 4.65 23.23 27.45
N GLY A 238 3.37 23.61 27.62
CA GLY A 238 2.93 25.01 27.54
C GLY A 238 2.94 25.61 26.13
N GLU A 239 2.85 24.75 25.10
CA GLU A 239 2.69 25.13 23.69
C GLU A 239 1.21 25.23 23.29
#